data_AF-A0A0Q5UAG3-F1
#
_entry.id   AF-A0A0Q5UAG3-F1
#
_cell.length_a   1.000
_cell.length_b   1.000
_cell.length_c   1.000
_cell.angle_alpha   90.00
_cell.angle_beta   90.00
_cell.angle_gamma   90.00
#
_symmetry.space_group_name_H-M   'P 1'
#
loop_
_entity.id
_entity.type
_entity.pdbx_description
1 polymer ?
#
loop_
_entity_poly.entity_id
_entity_poly.type
_entity_poly.pdbx_seq_one_letter_code
_entity_poly.pdbx_strand_id
1 'polypeptide(L)'
;MTTFKDMKKTITIEPFDEYMESMAKSVELLNKFKIYGLTMRKRFVSKVIETDPFFASLENIDHLQQFWLGRLRDNNINERLEAVLGKLTQGLADQLEKLKQQ
;
A
#
# COMPACT_ATOMS: atom_id res chain seq x y z
N MET A 1 38.49 -9.27 -4.97
CA MET A 1 37.51 -9.09 -3.87
C MET A 1 36.12 -9.16 -4.48
N THR A 2 35.40 -10.25 -4.29
CA THR A 2 34.07 -10.46 -4.87
C THR A 2 33.03 -10.17 -3.81
N THR A 3 32.30 -9.07 -3.96
CA THR A 3 31.17 -8.73 -3.10
C THR A 3 30.00 -9.66 -3.41
N PHE A 4 29.69 -10.56 -2.48
CA PHE A 4 28.45 -11.33 -2.52
C PHE A 4 27.29 -10.35 -2.33
N LYS A 5 26.61 -10.01 -3.42
CA LYS A 5 25.29 -9.39 -3.36
C LYS A 5 24.38 -10.40 -2.66
N ASP A 6 23.89 -10.08 -1.48
CA ASP A 6 22.80 -10.80 -0.83
C ASP A 6 21.57 -10.74 -1.75
N MET A 7 21.45 -11.71 -2.66
CA MET A 7 20.22 -11.94 -3.40
C MET A 7 19.16 -12.29 -2.36
N LYS A 8 18.24 -11.34 -2.11
CA LYS A 8 17.05 -11.59 -1.30
C LYS A 8 16.40 -12.86 -1.86
N LYS A 9 16.42 -13.93 -1.08
CA LYS A 9 15.74 -15.17 -1.46
C LYS A 9 14.25 -14.85 -1.54
N THR A 10 13.71 -14.90 -2.75
CA THR A 10 12.27 -14.73 -2.96
C THR A 10 11.58 -15.98 -2.42
N ILE A 11 10.79 -15.80 -1.37
CA ILE A 11 9.87 -16.81 -0.86
C ILE A 11 8.50 -16.46 -1.44
N THR A 12 7.94 -17.36 -2.24
CA THR A 12 6.58 -17.23 -2.75
C THR A 12 5.64 -17.96 -1.80
N ILE A 13 4.57 -17.28 -1.40
CA ILE A 13 3.49 -17.87 -0.59
C ILE A 13 2.27 -17.94 -1.50
N GLU A 14 1.77 -19.16 -1.74
CA GLU A 14 0.53 -19.37 -2.47
C GLU A 14 -0.63 -19.42 -1.46
N PRO A 15 -1.69 -18.62 -1.63
CA PRO A 15 -2.85 -18.68 -0.75
C PRO A 15 -3.60 -20.00 -0.95
N PHE A 16 -3.95 -20.64 0.16
CA PHE A 16 -4.72 -21.89 0.13
C PHE A 16 -6.22 -21.65 -0.07
N ASP A 17 -6.72 -20.53 0.42
CA ASP A 17 -8.14 -20.14 0.40
C ASP A 17 -8.30 -18.62 0.18
N GLU A 18 -9.54 -18.19 -0.05
CA GLU A 18 -9.90 -16.77 -0.25
C GLU A 18 -9.47 -15.88 0.93
N TYR A 19 -9.44 -16.46 2.14
CA TYR A 19 -9.03 -15.77 3.35
C TYR A 19 -7.53 -15.43 3.35
N MET A 20 -6.69 -16.39 2.97
CA MET A 20 -5.27 -16.19 2.77
C MET A 20 -4.99 -15.28 1.58
N GLU A 21 -5.80 -15.34 0.53
CA GLU A 21 -5.69 -14.44 -0.63
C GLU A 21 -5.91 -12.98 -0.22
N SER A 22 -6.96 -12.69 0.54
CA SER A 22 -7.23 -11.35 1.06
C SER A 22 -6.08 -10.82 1.92
N MET A 23 -5.53 -11.68 2.79
CA MET A 23 -4.40 -11.32 3.64
C MET A 23 -3.13 -11.06 2.83
N ALA A 24 -2.82 -11.92 1.86
CA ALA A 24 -1.67 -11.75 0.98
C ALA A 24 -1.76 -10.43 0.21
N LYS A 25 -2.95 -10.09 -0.32
CA LYS A 25 -3.21 -8.82 -0.98
C LYS A 25 -3.01 -7.63 -0.06
N SER A 26 -3.50 -7.69 1.19
CA SER A 26 -3.29 -6.60 2.16
C SER A 26 -1.81 -6.38 2.46
N VAL A 27 -1.03 -7.45 2.64
CA VAL A 27 0.42 -7.38 2.87
C VAL A 27 1.14 -6.80 1.64
N GLU A 28 0.78 -7.25 0.45
CA GLU A 28 1.30 -6.73 -0.82
C GLU A 28 1.07 -5.22 -0.95
N LEU A 29 -0.17 -4.77 -0.73
CA LEU A 29 -0.55 -3.36 -0.78
C LEU A 29 0.21 -2.53 0.27
N LEU A 30 0.29 -3.01 1.51
CA LEU A 30 1.04 -2.33 2.56
C LEU A 30 2.52 -2.16 2.18
N ASN A 31 3.12 -3.20 1.57
CA ASN A 31 4.49 -3.12 1.08
C ASN A 31 4.62 -2.10 -0.06
N LYS A 32 3.67 -2.06 -1.00
CA LYS A 32 3.64 -1.06 -2.08
C LYS A 32 3.54 0.38 -1.54
N PHE A 33 2.71 0.65 -0.54
CA PHE A 33 2.65 1.95 0.11
C PHE A 33 3.97 2.34 0.79
N LYS A 34 4.65 1.38 1.43
CA LYS A 34 5.97 1.63 2.03
C LYS A 34 7.04 1.91 0.98
N ILE A 35 7.02 1.20 -0.15
CA ILE A 35 7.91 1.45 -1.30
C ILE A 35 7.65 2.84 -1.89
N TYR A 36 6.37 3.26 -1.99
CA TYR A 36 6.00 4.61 -2.40
C TYR A 36 6.52 5.70 -1.43
N GLY A 37 6.84 5.33 -0.19
CA GLY A 37 7.43 6.22 0.82
C GLY A 37 6.53 6.51 2.02
N LEU A 38 5.35 5.88 2.12
CA LEU A 38 4.49 5.95 3.31
C LEU A 38 4.98 4.94 4.34
N THR A 39 6.11 5.24 5.00
CA THR A 39 6.74 4.35 6.00
C THR A 39 6.23 4.56 7.42
N MET A 40 5.51 5.66 7.69
CA MET A 40 4.92 5.96 8.99
C MET A 40 3.40 5.90 8.95
N ARG A 41 2.80 5.18 9.93
CA ARG A 41 1.34 5.00 10.04
C ARG A 41 0.56 6.30 9.94
N LYS A 42 0.97 7.34 10.68
CA LYS A 42 0.30 8.65 10.67
C LYS A 42 0.26 9.25 9.26
N ARG A 43 1.38 9.20 8.54
CA ARG A 43 1.47 9.71 7.15
C ARG A 43 0.64 8.87 6.20
N PHE A 44 0.64 7.54 6.35
CA PHE A 44 -0.24 6.66 5.59
C PHE A 44 -1.70 7.04 5.75
N VAL A 45 -2.20 7.06 6.99
CA VAL A 45 -3.60 7.39 7.28
C VAL A 45 -3.97 8.75 6.73
N SER A 46 -3.19 9.80 7.01
CA SER A 46 -3.46 11.14 6.50
C SER A 46 -3.48 11.19 4.97
N LYS A 47 -2.53 10.53 4.29
CA LYS A 47 -2.47 10.58 2.83
C LYS A 47 -3.58 9.80 2.16
N VAL A 48 -3.98 8.67 2.73
CA VAL A 48 -5.11 7.88 2.24
C VAL A 48 -6.40 8.69 2.35
N ILE A 49 -6.66 9.33 3.49
CA ILE A 49 -7.86 10.18 3.69
C ILE A 49 -7.87 11.37 2.73
N GLU A 50 -6.72 12.01 2.49
CA GLU A 50 -6.58 13.10 1.52
C GLU A 50 -6.94 12.65 0.10
N THR A 51 -6.64 11.39 -0.24
CA THR A 51 -6.81 10.83 -1.60
C THR A 51 -8.19 10.21 -1.82
N ASP A 52 -8.78 9.63 -0.78
CA ASP A 52 -10.14 9.09 -0.77
C ASP A 52 -10.86 9.47 0.55
N PRO A 53 -11.75 10.48 0.51
CA PRO A 53 -12.52 10.94 1.67
C PRO A 53 -13.43 9.87 2.30
N PHE A 54 -13.68 8.73 1.64
CA PHE A 54 -14.37 7.59 2.24
C PHE A 54 -13.76 7.20 3.59
N PHE A 55 -12.43 7.33 3.72
CA PHE A 55 -11.71 6.97 4.95
C PHE A 55 -11.77 8.02 6.06
N ALA A 56 -12.50 9.12 5.90
CA ALA A 56 -12.58 10.17 6.91
C ALA A 56 -13.45 9.82 8.13
N SER A 57 -14.26 8.75 8.06
CA SER A 57 -15.07 8.29 9.19
C SER A 57 -14.21 7.59 10.25
N LEU A 58 -14.60 7.67 11.52
CA LEU A 58 -13.86 7.03 12.63
C LEU A 58 -13.72 5.51 12.43
N GLU A 59 -14.76 4.86 11.93
CA GLU A 59 -14.76 3.42 11.60
C GLU A 59 -13.72 3.10 10.54
N ASN A 60 -13.70 3.85 9.43
CA ASN A 60 -12.74 3.60 8.35
C ASN A 60 -11.31 3.98 8.74
N ILE A 61 -11.13 4.94 9.65
CA ILE A 61 -9.82 5.22 10.24
C ILE A 61 -9.33 4.01 11.05
N ASP A 62 -10.19 3.36 11.83
CA ASP A 62 -9.81 2.13 12.54
C ASP A 62 -9.44 1.03 11.54
N HIS A 63 -10.21 0.85 10.46
CA HIS A 63 -9.85 -0.08 9.38
C HIS A 63 -8.44 0.22 8.82
N LEU A 64 -8.10 1.47 8.54
CA LEU A 64 -6.75 1.83 8.09
C LEU A 64 -5.67 1.49 9.13
N GLN A 65 -5.97 1.65 10.42
CA GLN A 65 -5.05 1.26 11.49
C GLN A 65 -4.87 -0.25 11.58
N GLN A 66 -5.95 -1.03 11.49
CA GLN A 66 -5.89 -2.49 11.47
C GLN A 66 -5.16 -3.00 10.23
N PHE A 67 -5.40 -2.39 9.07
CA PHE A 67 -4.68 -2.68 7.83
C PHE A 67 -3.18 -2.45 8.00
N TRP A 68 -2.79 -1.29 8.55
CA TRP A 68 -1.38 -0.96 8.80
C TRP A 68 -0.70 -1.97 9.74
N LEU A 69 -1.43 -2.48 10.73
CA LEU A 69 -0.96 -3.49 11.66
C LEU A 69 -0.95 -4.92 11.06
N GLY A 70 -1.40 -5.09 9.80
CA GLY A 70 -1.51 -6.40 9.14
C GLY A 70 -2.62 -7.28 9.72
N ARG A 71 -3.61 -6.67 10.36
CA ARG A 71 -4.72 -7.35 11.06
C ARG A 71 -6.02 -7.33 10.29
N LEU A 72 -6.23 -6.33 9.43
CA LEU A 72 -7.41 -6.24 8.59
C LEU A 72 -7.30 -7.16 7.38
N ARG A 73 -8.38 -7.87 7.09
CA ARG A 73 -8.54 -8.76 5.95
C ARG A 73 -9.91 -8.47 5.35
N ASP A 74 -9.94 -7.47 4.49
CA ASP A 74 -11.18 -6.96 3.91
C ASP A 74 -10.92 -6.60 2.45
N ASN A 75 -11.63 -7.28 1.54
CA ASN A 75 -11.46 -7.11 0.11
C ASN A 75 -11.94 -5.75 -0.37
N ASN A 76 -13.03 -5.21 0.19
CA ASN A 76 -13.52 -3.87 -0.16
C ASN A 76 -12.48 -2.81 0.22
N ILE A 77 -11.86 -2.97 1.38
CA ILE A 77 -10.79 -2.07 1.82
C ILE A 77 -9.55 -2.23 0.93
N ASN A 78 -9.16 -3.46 0.59
CA ASN A 78 -8.05 -3.71 -0.33
C ASN A 78 -8.26 -3.06 -1.70
N GLU A 79 -9.43 -3.21 -2.31
CA GLU A 79 -9.76 -2.60 -3.61
C GLU A 79 -9.70 -1.07 -3.56
N ARG A 80 -10.25 -0.45 -2.52
CA ARG A 80 -10.16 1.01 -2.33
C ARG A 80 -8.73 1.48 -2.13
N LEU A 81 -7.95 0.76 -1.33
CA LEU A 81 -6.54 1.08 -1.10
C LEU A 81 -5.70 0.90 -2.36
N GLU A 82 -6.02 -0.07 -3.21
CA GLU A 82 -5.41 -0.23 -4.53
C GLU A 82 -5.72 0.97 -5.43
N ALA A 83 -6.97 1.44 -5.46
CA ALA A 83 -7.34 2.64 -6.20
C ALA A 83 -6.64 3.91 -5.69
N VAL A 84 -6.50 4.05 -4.36
CA VAL A 84 -5.74 5.14 -3.74
C VAL A 84 -4.27 5.10 -4.17
N LEU A 85 -3.63 3.93 -4.14
CA LEU A 85 -2.26 3.77 -4.59
C LEU A 85 -2.11 4.15 -6.06
N GLY A 86 -3.05 3.72 -6.92
CA GLY A 86 -3.09 4.11 -8.32
C GLY A 86 -3.07 5.63 -8.51
N LYS A 87 -3.98 6.35 -7.83
CA LYS A 87 -4.03 7.83 -7.86
C LYS A 87 -2.71 8.48 -7.43
N LEU A 88 -2.08 7.96 -6.37
CA LEU A 88 -0.80 8.47 -5.88
C LEU A 88 0.33 8.28 -6.90
N THR A 89 0.41 7.10 -7.51
CA THR A 89 1.45 6.80 -8.50
C THR A 89 1.28 7.57 -9.81
N GLN A 90 0.04 7.75 -10.27
CA GLN A 90 -0.24 8.58 -11.46
C GLN A 90 0.16 10.03 -11.22
N GLY A 91 -0.20 10.59 -10.06
CA GLY A 91 0.17 11.96 -9.70
C GLY A 91 1.69 12.16 -9.67
N LEU A 92 2.47 11.16 -9.23
CA LEU A 92 3.92 11.21 -9.27
C LEU A 92 4.46 11.17 -10.71
N ALA A 93 3.90 10.32 -11.57
CA ALA A 93 4.29 10.25 -12.98
C ALA A 93 4.05 11.60 -13.68
N ASP A 94 2.89 12.22 -13.46
CA ASP A 94 2.54 13.52 -14.05
C ASP A 94 3.48 14.64 -13.58
N GLN A 95 3.91 14.62 -12.32
CA GLN A 95 4.87 15.56 -11.78
C GLN A 95 6.27 15.39 -12.40
N LEU A 96 6.71 14.16 -12.60
CA LEU A 96 8.00 13.87 -13.22
C LEU A 96 8.04 14.31 -14.69
N GLU A 97 6.95 14.11 -15.44
CA GLU A 97 6.88 14.56 -16.83
C GLU A 97 6.93 16.09 -16.95
N LYS A 98 6.28 16.83 -16.02
CA LYS A 98 6.36 18.30 -15.97
C LYS A 98 7.78 18.81 -15.72
N LEU A 99 8.56 18.11 -14.90
CA LEU A 99 9.94 18.49 -14.58
C LEU A 99 10.91 18.24 -15.75
N LYS A 100 10.62 17.26 -16.63
CA LYS A 100 11.44 16.98 -17.83
C LYS A 100 11.25 17.99 -18.96
N GLN A 101 10.16 18.77 -18.91
CA GLN A 101 9.82 19.77 -19.93
C GLN A 101 10.33 21.18 -19.58
N GLN A 102 11.02 21.34 -18.45
CA GLN A 102 11.69 22.57 -18.00
C GLN A 102 13.19 22.48 -18.27
#